data_AF-A0A536NQB0-F1
#
_entry.id   AF-A0A536NQB0-F1
#
_cell.length_a   1.000
_cell.length_b   1.000
_cell.length_c   1.000
_cell.angle_alpha   90.00
_cell.angle_beta   90.00
_cell.angle_gamma   90.00
#
_symmetry.space_group_name_H-M   'P 1'
#
loop_
_entity.id
_entity.type
_entity.pdbx_description
1 polymer ?
#
loop_
_entity_poly.entity_id
_entity_poly.type
_entity_poly.pdbx_seq_one_letter_code
_entity_poly.pdbx_strand_id
1 'polypeptide(L)'
;DLVAAGVDVVVVPGVSAAIAAPAAAGISLTMRGVASSLAVTAGEGDVQPARLGQLAASADTLVVLMAHGKLEAITATLVEVLGRDRPAAVISSATLPEQEVVTATLGNIAEEARRAGLGPPATLVVGEVVAAAAANHRQVVALASFG
;
A
#
# COMPACT_ATOMS: atom_id res chain seq x y z
N ASP A 1 -12.85 26.63 -9.59
CA ASP A 1 -11.48 26.48 -10.09
C ASP A 1 -10.74 27.78 -9.82
N LEU A 2 -9.68 27.74 -9.01
CA LEU A 2 -8.95 28.93 -8.53
C LEU A 2 -8.20 29.63 -9.68
N VAL A 3 -7.64 28.84 -10.61
CA VAL A 3 -6.95 29.36 -11.79
C VAL A 3 -7.96 30.04 -12.71
N ALA A 4 -9.13 29.41 -12.93
CA ALA A 4 -10.21 30.01 -13.70
C ALA A 4 -10.77 31.30 -13.07
N ALA A 5 -10.60 31.47 -11.75
CA ALA A 5 -11.00 32.68 -11.03
C ALA A 5 -9.92 33.78 -11.00
N GLY A 6 -8.77 33.58 -11.67
CA GLY A 6 -7.68 34.55 -11.71
C GLY A 6 -6.85 34.64 -10.43
N VAL A 7 -6.91 33.61 -9.57
CA VAL A 7 -6.08 33.53 -8.36
C VAL A 7 -4.74 32.90 -8.70
N ASP A 8 -3.64 33.55 -8.33
CA ASP A 8 -2.29 33.00 -8.49
C ASP A 8 -2.08 31.79 -7.57
N VAL A 9 -1.65 30.66 -8.15
CA VAL A 9 -1.43 29.40 -7.44
C VAL A 9 0.00 28.93 -7.64
N VAL A 10 0.64 28.51 -6.55
CA VAL A 10 1.95 27.85 -6.57
C VAL A 10 1.81 26.45 -5.98
N VAL A 11 2.34 25.44 -6.68
CA VAL A 11 2.38 24.06 -6.19
C VAL A 11 3.71 23.83 -5.47
N VAL A 12 3.65 23.40 -4.21
CA VAL A 12 4.81 22.96 -3.44
C VAL A 12 4.75 21.44 -3.31
N PRO A 13 5.67 20.67 -3.95
CA PRO A 13 5.66 19.22 -3.88
C PRO A 13 5.87 18.70 -2.45
N GLY A 14 5.13 17.64 -2.10
CA GLY A 14 5.26 16.93 -0.83
C GLY A 14 5.58 15.44 -1.01
N VAL A 15 5.85 14.75 0.10
CA VAL A 15 6.07 13.29 0.09
C VAL A 15 4.72 12.57 0.08
N SER A 16 4.45 11.81 -0.98
CA SER A 16 3.20 11.06 -1.11
C SER A 16 3.15 9.85 -0.17
N ALA A 17 1.98 9.61 0.43
CA ALA A 17 1.70 8.39 1.19
C ALA A 17 1.92 7.11 0.36
N ALA A 18 1.82 7.19 -0.97
CA ALA A 18 2.07 6.06 -1.86
C ALA A 18 3.50 5.51 -1.76
N ILE A 19 4.44 6.34 -1.30
CA ILE A 19 5.86 5.99 -1.14
C ILE A 19 6.23 5.99 0.33
N ALA A 20 5.78 6.99 1.09
CA ALA A 20 6.12 7.14 2.51
C ALA A 20 5.57 6.00 3.37
N ALA A 21 4.33 5.56 3.15
CA ALA A 21 3.73 4.52 4.00
C ALA A 21 4.41 3.15 3.87
N PRO A 22 4.68 2.63 2.65
CA PRO A 22 5.47 1.40 2.48
C PRO A 22 6.87 1.55 3.07
N ALA A 23 7.56 2.67 2.82
CA ALA A 23 8.91 2.91 3.33
C ALA A 23 8.95 2.93 4.88
N ALA A 24 7.98 3.59 5.52
CA ALA A 24 7.86 3.64 6.99
C ALA A 24 7.55 2.27 7.62
N ALA A 25 7.01 1.33 6.84
CA ALA A 25 6.83 -0.07 7.23
C ALA A 25 8.03 -0.97 6.86
N GLY A 26 9.09 -0.41 6.29
CA GLY A 26 10.26 -1.16 5.82
C GLY A 26 10.03 -1.94 4.52
N ILE A 27 8.98 -1.62 3.77
CA ILE A 27 8.64 -2.26 2.49
C ILE A 27 9.20 -1.42 1.34
N SER A 28 10.22 -1.94 0.67
CA SER A 28 10.75 -1.34 -0.56
C SER A 28 9.81 -1.62 -1.72
N LEU A 29 9.36 -0.58 -2.43
CA LEU A 29 8.40 -0.73 -3.54
C LEU A 29 9.00 -1.31 -4.83
N THR A 30 10.33 -1.34 -4.92
CA THR A 30 11.08 -2.03 -5.97
C THR A 30 12.26 -2.74 -5.32
N MET A 31 12.63 -3.90 -5.85
CA MET A 31 13.73 -4.70 -5.32
C MET A 31 14.27 -5.61 -6.41
N ARG A 32 15.59 -5.61 -6.61
CA ARG A 32 16.26 -6.41 -7.63
C ARG A 32 15.90 -7.90 -7.46
N GLY A 33 15.43 -8.52 -8.55
CA GLY A 33 15.02 -9.93 -8.55
C GLY A 33 13.66 -10.20 -7.89
N VAL A 34 12.94 -9.18 -7.41
CA VAL A 34 11.63 -9.31 -6.75
C VAL A 34 10.57 -8.43 -7.43
N ALA A 35 10.85 -7.13 -7.62
CA ALA A 35 9.93 -6.20 -8.26
C ALA A 35 10.70 -5.09 -9.00
N SER A 36 10.33 -4.86 -10.26
CA SER A 36 10.92 -3.88 -11.17
C SER A 36 9.96 -2.74 -11.55
N SER A 37 8.68 -2.86 -11.20
CA SER A 37 7.62 -1.92 -11.56
C SER A 37 6.67 -1.64 -10.39
N LEU A 38 6.11 -0.44 -10.39
CA LEU A 38 5.18 0.07 -9.38
C LEU A 38 3.98 0.71 -10.07
N ALA A 39 2.78 0.36 -9.62
CA ALA A 39 1.53 1.06 -9.94
C ALA A 39 0.92 1.67 -8.69
N VAL A 40 0.32 2.86 -8.81
CA VAL A 40 -0.40 3.54 -7.72
C VAL A 40 -1.82 3.85 -8.19
N THR A 41 -2.81 3.54 -7.34
CA THR A 41 -4.22 3.89 -7.58
C THR A 41 -4.90 4.34 -6.30
N ALA A 42 -6.04 5.02 -6.44
CA ALA A 42 -6.98 5.26 -5.36
C ALA A 42 -7.93 4.05 -5.21
N GLY A 43 -8.31 3.72 -3.98
CA GLY A 43 -9.39 2.80 -3.64
C GLY A 43 -10.74 3.51 -3.50
N GLU A 44 -10.74 4.83 -3.32
CA GLU A 44 -11.93 5.67 -3.31
C GLU A 44 -12.34 6.11 -4.72
N GLY A 45 -13.64 6.27 -4.97
CA GLY A 45 -14.20 6.61 -6.29
C GLY A 45 -14.76 5.43 -7.08
N ASP A 46 -15.14 5.70 -8.34
CA ASP A 46 -15.79 4.78 -9.29
C ASP A 46 -14.76 3.87 -9.99
N VAL A 47 -13.86 3.27 -9.19
CA VAL A 47 -12.81 2.39 -9.70
C VAL A 47 -13.45 1.10 -10.16
N GLN A 48 -13.62 0.98 -11.48
CA GLN A 48 -14.17 -0.22 -12.08
C GLN A 48 -13.26 -1.42 -11.77
N PRO A 49 -13.81 -2.53 -11.24
CA PRO A 49 -13.04 -3.73 -10.90
C PRO A 49 -12.14 -4.21 -12.03
N ALA A 50 -12.63 -4.18 -13.27
CA ALA A 50 -11.86 -4.58 -14.45
C ALA A 50 -10.59 -3.73 -14.64
N ARG A 51 -10.67 -2.42 -14.42
CA ARG A 51 -9.52 -1.50 -14.53
C ARG A 51 -8.52 -1.73 -13.40
N LEU A 52 -9.01 -1.95 -12.19
CA LEU A 52 -8.15 -2.28 -11.04
C LEU A 52 -7.40 -3.59 -11.29
N GLY A 53 -8.09 -4.62 -11.77
CA GLY A 53 -7.48 -5.90 -12.13
C GLY A 53 -6.42 -5.78 -13.22
N GLN A 54 -6.70 -5.05 -14.30
CA GLN A 54 -5.73 -4.80 -15.36
C GLN A 54 -4.49 -4.08 -14.86
N LEU A 55 -4.68 -3.04 -14.03
CA LEU A 55 -3.56 -2.31 -13.44
C LEU A 55 -2.71 -3.23 -12.56
N ALA A 56 -3.36 -4.01 -11.69
CA ALA A 56 -2.73 -4.96 -10.79
C ALA A 56 -1.90 -6.02 -11.53
N ALA A 57 -2.39 -6.53 -12.67
CA ALA A 57 -1.68 -7.50 -13.49
C ALA A 57 -0.48 -6.90 -14.24
N SER A 58 -0.43 -5.58 -14.42
CA SER A 58 0.59 -4.90 -15.23
C SER A 58 1.81 -4.40 -14.43
N ALA A 59 1.80 -4.55 -13.11
CA ALA A 59 2.90 -4.13 -12.23
C ALA A 59 3.26 -5.21 -11.21
N ASP A 60 4.54 -5.25 -10.82
CA ASP A 60 5.05 -6.17 -9.82
C ASP A 60 4.56 -5.81 -8.41
N THR A 61 4.52 -4.50 -8.11
CA THR A 61 4.00 -3.95 -6.87
C THR A 61 2.86 -2.98 -7.15
N LEU A 62 1.75 -3.16 -6.44
CA LEU A 62 0.58 -2.28 -6.47
C LEU A 62 0.43 -1.57 -5.13
N VAL A 63 0.26 -0.25 -5.16
CA VAL A 63 -0.13 0.56 -4.00
C VAL A 63 -1.52 1.13 -4.22
N VAL A 64 -2.41 0.88 -3.27
CA VAL A 64 -3.78 1.41 -3.26
C VAL A 64 -3.93 2.40 -2.10
N LEU A 65 -4.03 3.68 -2.43
CA LEU A 65 -4.33 4.75 -1.49
C LEU A 65 -5.81 4.74 -1.11
N MET A 66 -6.17 5.29 0.06
CA MET A 66 -7.57 5.39 0.50
C MET A 66 -8.28 4.03 0.50
N ALA A 67 -7.56 2.96 0.88
CA ALA A 67 -8.05 1.60 0.76
C ALA A 67 -9.03 1.20 1.87
N HIS A 68 -8.94 1.82 3.06
CA HIS A 68 -9.63 1.40 4.29
C HIS A 68 -11.12 1.09 4.09
N GLY A 69 -11.90 2.07 3.60
CA GLY A 69 -13.36 1.92 3.48
C GLY A 69 -13.84 0.92 2.41
N LYS A 70 -12.95 0.46 1.52
CA LYS A 70 -13.29 -0.50 0.46
C LYS A 70 -12.36 -1.73 0.44
N LEU A 71 -11.66 -1.99 1.53
CA LEU A 71 -10.57 -2.97 1.57
C LEU A 71 -11.05 -4.37 1.16
N GLU A 72 -12.23 -4.81 1.62
CA GLU A 72 -12.83 -6.10 1.24
C GLU A 72 -13.14 -6.17 -0.26
N ALA A 73 -13.75 -5.13 -0.85
CA ALA A 73 -14.09 -5.12 -2.27
C ALA A 73 -12.85 -5.05 -3.18
N ILE A 74 -11.86 -4.24 -2.78
CA ILE A 74 -10.57 -4.11 -3.48
C ILE A 74 -9.86 -5.47 -3.46
N THR A 75 -9.71 -6.09 -2.29
CA THR A 75 -9.00 -7.36 -2.15
C THR A 75 -9.71 -8.50 -2.88
N ALA A 76 -11.04 -8.56 -2.85
CA ALA A 76 -11.82 -9.52 -3.64
C ALA A 76 -11.51 -9.42 -5.14
N THR A 77 -11.52 -8.21 -5.70
CA THR A 77 -11.17 -7.97 -7.11
C THR A 77 -9.73 -8.40 -7.42
N LEU A 78 -8.79 -8.04 -6.55
CA LEU A 78 -7.38 -8.33 -6.76
C LEU A 78 -7.07 -9.83 -6.65
N VAL A 79 -7.77 -10.56 -5.78
CA VAL A 79 -7.63 -12.02 -5.62
C VAL A 79 -7.95 -12.75 -6.91
N GLU A 80 -8.96 -12.31 -7.66
CA GLU A 80 -9.36 -12.93 -8.94
C GLU A 80 -8.23 -12.87 -9.98
N VAL A 81 -7.36 -11.87 -9.89
CA VAL A 81 -6.31 -11.61 -10.88
C VAL A 81 -4.93 -12.05 -10.41
N LEU A 82 -4.60 -11.81 -9.14
CA LEU A 82 -3.26 -12.03 -8.58
C LEU A 82 -3.14 -13.33 -7.78
N GLY A 83 -4.26 -13.97 -7.44
CA GLY A 83 -4.32 -15.14 -6.57
C GLY A 83 -4.39 -14.80 -5.07
N ARG A 84 -4.95 -15.72 -4.29
CA ARG A 84 -5.18 -15.55 -2.84
C ARG A 84 -3.91 -15.41 -2.03
N ASP A 85 -2.84 -16.09 -2.44
CA ASP A 85 -1.60 -16.20 -1.67
C ASP A 85 -0.64 -15.03 -1.89
N ARG A 86 -0.97 -14.11 -2.80
CA ARG A 86 -0.13 -12.93 -3.09
C ARG A 86 0.14 -12.15 -1.80
N PRO A 87 1.39 -11.81 -1.44
CA PRO A 87 1.67 -11.05 -0.23
C PRO A 87 1.07 -9.64 -0.27
N ALA A 88 0.51 -9.21 0.86
CA ALA A 88 -0.12 -7.90 1.01
C ALA A 88 0.15 -7.29 2.40
N ALA A 89 0.19 -5.97 2.46
CA ALA A 89 0.30 -5.20 3.70
C ALA A 89 -0.69 -4.04 3.71
N VAL A 90 -1.28 -3.76 4.86
CA VAL A 90 -2.07 -2.55 5.10
C VAL A 90 -1.36 -1.74 6.18
N ILE A 91 -1.11 -0.48 5.88
CA ILE A 91 -0.44 0.47 6.77
C ILE A 91 -1.41 1.60 7.10
N SER A 92 -1.73 1.79 8.38
CA SER A 92 -2.51 2.93 8.88
C SER A 92 -1.58 3.97 9.51
N SER A 93 -2.03 5.23 9.49
CA SER A 93 -1.37 6.34 10.20
C SER A 93 0.15 6.40 9.99
N ALA A 94 0.59 6.15 8.76
CA ALA A 94 2.01 6.01 8.47
C ALA A 94 2.81 7.23 8.89
N THR A 95 4.02 7.00 9.43
CA THR A 95 4.94 8.00 10.00
C THR A 95 4.46 8.71 11.28
N LEU A 96 3.27 8.39 11.78
CA LEU A 96 2.76 8.90 13.06
C LEU A 96 3.04 7.92 14.21
N PRO A 97 3.01 8.37 15.48
CA PRO A 97 3.20 7.51 16.65
C PRO A 97 2.27 6.30 16.69
N GLU A 98 1.05 6.46 16.17
CA GLU A 98 0.00 5.45 16.08
C GLU A 98 0.05 4.63 14.77
N GLN A 99 1.19 4.60 14.06
CA GLN A 99 1.35 3.76 12.87
C GLN A 99 1.13 2.28 13.22
N GLU A 100 0.25 1.62 12.46
CA GLU A 100 0.08 0.18 12.53
C GLU A 100 0.30 -0.46 11.16
N VAL A 101 0.86 -1.67 11.16
CA VAL A 101 1.14 -2.44 9.95
C VAL A 101 0.60 -3.84 10.14
N VAL A 102 -0.30 -4.25 9.26
CA VAL A 102 -0.77 -5.64 9.16
C VAL A 102 -0.26 -6.23 7.86
N THR A 103 0.37 -7.40 7.94
CA THR A 103 0.82 -8.16 6.78
C THR A 103 0.11 -9.51 6.74
N ALA A 104 -0.37 -9.90 5.58
CA ALA A 104 -1.04 -11.19 5.36
C ALA A 104 -0.99 -11.56 3.88
N THR A 105 -1.61 -12.67 3.52
CA THR A 105 -1.93 -12.93 2.11
C THR A 105 -3.09 -12.04 1.67
N LEU A 106 -3.17 -11.75 0.37
CA LEU A 106 -4.20 -10.92 -0.22
C LEU A 106 -5.61 -11.46 0.06
N GLY A 107 -5.77 -12.78 0.15
CA GLY A 107 -7.04 -13.42 0.50
C GLY A 107 -7.49 -13.24 1.96
N ASN A 108 -6.59 -12.83 2.85
CA ASN A 108 -6.85 -12.72 4.30
C ASN A 108 -6.66 -11.29 4.84
N ILE A 109 -5.95 -10.42 4.11
CA ILE A 109 -5.52 -9.11 4.60
C ILE A 109 -6.65 -8.20 5.09
N ALA A 110 -7.83 -8.27 4.46
CA ALA A 110 -8.97 -7.47 4.89
C ALA A 110 -9.51 -7.92 6.27
N GLU A 111 -9.57 -9.23 6.51
CA GLU A 111 -10.00 -9.78 7.80
C GLU A 111 -8.97 -9.50 8.89
N GLU A 112 -7.68 -9.67 8.60
CA GLU A 112 -6.62 -9.39 9.56
C GLU A 112 -6.56 -7.91 9.93
N ALA A 113 -6.74 -7.00 8.96
CA ALA A 113 -6.81 -5.57 9.23
C ALA A 113 -8.02 -5.22 10.11
N ARG A 114 -9.19 -5.83 9.86
CA ARG A 114 -10.38 -5.65 10.70
C ARG A 114 -10.15 -6.16 12.13
N ARG A 115 -9.55 -7.34 12.30
CA ARG A 115 -9.25 -7.93 13.62
C ARG A 115 -8.28 -7.08 14.43
N ALA A 116 -7.30 -6.48 13.75
CA ALA A 116 -6.36 -5.56 14.36
C ALA A 116 -7.00 -4.20 14.75
N GLY A 117 -8.21 -3.90 14.26
CA GLY A 117 -8.86 -2.61 14.50
C GLY A 117 -8.26 -1.46 13.69
N LEU A 118 -7.59 -1.76 12.56
CA LEU A 118 -6.86 -0.78 11.77
C LEU A 118 -7.80 0.34 11.28
N GLY A 119 -7.53 1.59 11.65
CA GLY A 119 -8.32 2.75 11.24
C GLY A 119 -7.84 3.42 9.94
N PRO A 120 -8.63 4.37 9.40
CA PRO A 120 -8.16 5.28 8.35
C PRO A 120 -7.24 6.37 8.92
N PRO A 121 -6.37 7.00 8.10
CA PRO A 121 -6.11 6.68 6.70
C PRO A 121 -5.26 5.41 6.55
N ALA A 122 -5.57 4.57 5.56
CA ALA A 122 -4.82 3.34 5.30
C ALA A 122 -4.40 3.18 3.83
N THR A 123 -3.18 2.65 3.65
CA THR A 123 -2.58 2.31 2.36
C THR A 123 -2.43 0.81 2.26
N LEU A 124 -2.94 0.21 1.19
CA LEU A 124 -2.72 -1.20 0.86
C LEU A 124 -1.54 -1.32 -0.11
N VAL A 125 -0.63 -2.25 0.15
CA VAL A 125 0.50 -2.63 -0.70
C VAL A 125 0.34 -4.10 -1.06
N VAL A 126 0.46 -4.45 -2.33
CA VAL A 126 0.34 -5.83 -2.83
C VAL A 126 1.54 -6.15 -3.71
N GLY A 127 2.21 -7.27 -3.45
CA GLY A 127 3.38 -7.69 -4.21
C GLY A 127 4.40 -8.45 -3.36
N GLU A 128 5.29 -9.19 -4.02
CA GLU A 128 6.32 -10.02 -3.36
C GLU A 128 7.28 -9.23 -2.46
N VAL A 129 7.39 -7.93 -2.69
CA VAL A 129 8.16 -7.01 -1.84
C VAL A 129 7.71 -7.01 -0.38
N VAL A 130 6.43 -7.31 -0.10
CA VAL A 130 5.91 -7.41 1.27
C VAL A 130 6.55 -8.58 2.00
N ALA A 131 6.66 -9.74 1.35
CA ALA A 131 7.31 -10.92 1.94
C ALA A 131 8.82 -10.69 2.12
N ALA A 132 9.47 -10.04 1.15
CA ALA A 132 10.88 -9.68 1.25
C ALA A 132 11.18 -8.74 2.42
N ALA A 133 10.27 -7.81 2.75
CA ALA A 133 10.40 -6.93 3.90
C ALA A 133 10.42 -7.71 5.22
N ALA A 134 9.51 -8.69 5.40
CA ALA A 134 9.48 -9.54 6.59
C ALA A 134 10.76 -10.37 6.77
N ALA A 135 11.40 -10.79 5.67
CA ALA A 135 12.70 -11.46 5.71
C ALA A 135 13.82 -10.51 6.18
N ASN A 136 13.77 -9.23 5.78
CA ASN A 136 14.78 -8.21 6.08
C ASN A 136 14.64 -7.58 7.48
N HIS A 137 13.44 -7.58 8.08
CA HIS A 137 13.23 -7.09 9.45
C HIS A 137 14.06 -7.87 10.49
N ARG A 138 14.44 -9.13 10.21
CA ARG A 138 15.41 -9.88 11.03
C ARG A 138 16.83 -9.30 11.03
N GLN A 139 17.18 -8.44 10.07
CA GLN A 139 18.50 -7.80 9.98
C GLN A 139 18.50 -6.34 10.47
N VAL A 140 17.38 -5.62 10.37
CA VAL A 140 17.31 -4.19 10.75
C VAL A 140 17.14 -3.98 12.26
N VAL A 141 16.41 -4.85 12.97
CA VAL A 141 16.32 -4.80 14.45
C VAL A 141 17.69 -5.00 15.11
N ALA A 142 18.59 -5.76 14.47
CA ALA A 142 19.97 -5.91 14.92
C ALA A 142 20.80 -4.61 14.80
N LEU A 143 20.43 -3.68 13.91
CA LEU A 143 21.11 -2.39 13.73
C LEU A 143 20.52 -1.28 14.61
N ALA A 144 19.22 -1.32 14.91
CA ALA A 144 18.56 -0.39 15.82
C ALA A 144 18.89 -0.61 17.32
N SER A 145 19.67 -1.65 17.62
CA SER A 145 20.17 -1.95 18.98
C SER A 145 21.53 -1.30 19.28
N PHE A 146 22.05 -0.48 18.36
CA PHE A 146 23.16 0.44 18.60
C PHE A 146 22.62 1.88 18.63
N GLY A 147 22.06 2.28 19.78
CA GLY A 147 21.60 3.63 20.07
C GLY A 147 21.57 3.84 21.57
#